data_AF-A0A3D2T0W0-F1
#
_entry.id   AF-A0A3D2T0W0-F1
#
_cell.length_a   1.000
_cell.length_b   1.000
_cell.length_c   1.000
_cell.angle_alpha   90.00
_cell.angle_beta   90.00
_cell.angle_gamma   90.00
#
_symmetry.space_group_name_H-M   'P 1'
#
loop_
_entity.id
_entity.type
_entity.pdbx_description
1 polymer ?
#
loop_
_entity_poly.entity_id
_entity_poly.type
_entity_poly.pdbx_seq_one_letter_code
_entity_poly.pdbx_strand_id
1 'polypeptide(L)' 'FETPLAEGLEYEKGRFMDAFKSEDGREGVLAFVEKRKPEFKGR' A
#
# COMPACT_ATOMS: atom_id res chain seq x y z
N PHE A 1 2.00 12.29 -22.40
CA PHE A 1 1.13 13.27 -21.73
C PHE A 1 1.53 13.27 -20.28
N GLU A 2 2.09 14.36 -19.77
CA GLU A 2 2.25 14.55 -18.32
C GLU A 2 0.86 14.75 -17.74
N THR A 3 0.45 13.85 -16.86
CA THR A 3 -0.75 14.05 -16.03
C THR A 3 -0.47 15.25 -15.12
N PRO A 4 -1.41 16.20 -14.94
CA PRO A 4 -1.24 17.27 -13.97
C PRO A 4 -0.92 16.69 -12.59
N LEU A 5 0.01 17.31 -11.86
CA LEU A 5 0.48 16.84 -10.54
C LEU A 5 -0.69 16.48 -9.61
N ALA A 6 -1.75 17.29 -9.60
CA ALA A 6 -2.93 17.06 -8.77
C ALA A 6 -3.67 15.76 -9.10
N GLU A 7 -3.75 15.40 -10.39
CA GLU A 7 -4.40 14.16 -10.83
C GLU A 7 -3.54 12.93 -10.50
N GLY A 8 -2.21 13.05 -10.64
CA GLY A 8 -1.27 12.03 -10.20
C GLY A 8 -1.40 11.73 -8.70
N LEU A 9 -1.47 12.79 -7.87
CA LEU A 9 -1.60 12.65 -6.42
C LEU A 9 -2.92 11.97 -6.00
N GLU A 10 -4.05 12.34 -6.61
CA GLU A 10 -5.33 11.69 -6.27
C GLU A 10 -5.35 10.23 -6.72
N TYR A 11 -4.73 9.93 -7.87
CA TYR A 11 -4.56 8.55 -8.32
C TYR A 11 -3.72 7.73 -7.34
N GLU A 12 -2.54 8.23 -6.95
CA GLU A 12 -1.63 7.55 -6.01
C GLU A 12 -2.27 7.32 -4.66
N LYS A 13 -2.98 8.32 -4.12
CA LYS A 13 -3.73 8.20 -2.87
C LYS A 13 -4.75 7.06 -2.93
N GLY A 14 -5.47 6.93 -4.04
CA GLY A 14 -6.39 5.81 -4.25
C GLY A 14 -5.68 4.45 -4.23
N ARG A 15 -4.59 4.32 -4.99
CA ARG A 15 -3.79 3.08 -5.05
C ARG A 15 -3.16 2.71 -3.72
N PHE A 16 -2.71 3.71 -2.97
CA PHE A 16 -2.16 3.52 -1.63
C PHE A 16 -3.22 2.96 -0.68
N MET A 17 -4.43 3.49 -0.71
CA MET A 17 -5.53 3.00 0.13
C MET A 17 -5.96 1.58 -0.24
N ASP A 18 -5.88 1.20 -1.51
CA ASP A 18 -6.15 -0.17 -1.96
C ASP A 18 -5.08 -1.14 -1.41
N ALA A 19 -3.80 -0.79 -1.54
CA ALA A 19 -2.70 -1.58 -0.99
C ALA A 19 -2.75 -1.68 0.54
N PHE A 20 -3.14 -0.60 1.22
CA PHE A 20 -3.25 -0.59 2.68
C PHE A 20 -4.38 -1.50 3.21
N LYS A 21 -5.45 -1.69 2.42
CA LYS A 21 -6.58 -2.56 2.78
C LYS A 21 -6.34 -4.04 2.47
N SER A 22 -5.33 -4.35 1.65
CA SER A 22 -5.00 -5.72 1.27
C SER A 22 -4.55 -6.54 2.47
N GLU A 23 -4.52 -7.87 2.33
CA GLU A 23 -3.99 -8.72 3.39
C GLU A 23 -2.50 -8.45 3.61
N ASP A 24 -1.74 -8.28 2.54
CA ASP A 24 -0.32 -7.93 2.59
C ASP A 24 -0.08 -6.56 3.25
N GLY A 25 -0.98 -5.59 3.05
CA GLY A 25 -0.92 -4.30 3.75
C GLY A 25 -1.03 -4.46 5.27
N ARG A 26 -1.96 -5.30 5.73
CA ARG A 26 -2.11 -5.61 7.16
C ARG A 26 -0.93 -6.41 7.71
N GLU A 27 -0.48 -7.42 6.97
CA GLU A 27 0.64 -8.28 7.34
C GLU A 27 1.95 -7.48 7.46
N GLY A 28 2.21 -6.57 6.53
CA GLY A 28 3.39 -5.70 6.58
C GLY A 28 3.43 -4.85 7.85
N VAL A 29 2.29 -4.24 8.21
CA VAL A 29 2.17 -3.45 9.44
C VAL A 29 2.32 -4.31 10.69
N LEU A 30 1.67 -5.48 10.71
CA LEU A 30 1.75 -6.41 11.85
C LEU A 30 3.18 -6.94 12.05
N ALA A 31 3.81 -7.43 10.99
CA ALA A 31 5.17 -7.94 11.02
C ALA A 31 6.19 -6.89 11.48
N PHE A 32 5.98 -5.62 11.09
CA PHE A 32 6.80 -4.50 11.55
C PHE A 32 6.68 -4.30 13.07
N VAL A 33 5.46 -4.28 13.61
CA VAL A 33 5.22 -4.13 15.06
C VAL A 33 5.80 -5.33 15.84
N GLU A 34 5.65 -6.53 15.31
CA GLU A 34 6.16 -7.78 15.89
C GLU A 34 7.67 -8.00 15.66
N LYS A 35 8.34 -7.12 14.90
CA LYS A 35 9.77 -7.20 14.55
C LYS A 35 10.15 -8.53 13.88
N ARG A 36 9.29 -9.05 13.01
CA ARG A 36 9.54 -10.24 12.20
C ARG A 36 9.51 -9.91 10.72
N LYS A 37 9.96 -10.84 9.89
CA LYS A 37 9.85 -10.71 8.43
C LYS A 37 8.38 -10.92 8.01
N PRO A 38 7.81 -10.05 7.14
CA PRO A 38 6.47 -10.25 6.62
C PRO A 38 6.42 -11.37 5.58
N GLU A 39 5.28 -12.05 5.50
CA GLU A 39 4.97 -13.05 4.47
C GLU A 39 3.91 -12.55 3.49
N PHE A 40 4.33 -11.99 2.36
CA PHE A 40 3.42 -11.49 1.34
C PHE A 40 2.90 -12.60 0.42
N LYS A 41 1.61 -12.55 0.10
CA LYS A 41 0.90 -13.55 -0.72
C LYS A 41 0.27 -12.97 -1.99
N GLY A 42 0.43 -11.66 -2.23
CA GLY A 42 -0.11 -10.95 -3.39
C GLY A 42 -1.63 -10.73 -3.30
N ARG A 43 -2.17 -10.56 -2.09
CA ARG A 43 -3.61 -10.44 -1.80
C ARG A 43 -3.89 -9.41 -0.71
#